data_AF-A0A2T1E7Z8-F1
#
_entry.id   AF-A0A2T1E7Z8-F1
#
_cell.length_a   1.000
_cell.length_b   1.000
_cell.length_c   1.000
_cell.angle_alpha   90.00
_cell.angle_beta   90.00
_cell.angle_gamma   90.00
#
_symmetry.space_group_name_H-M   'P 1'
#
loop_
_entity.id
_entity.type
_entity.pdbx_description
1 polymer ?
#
loop_
_entity_poly.entity_id
_entity_poly.type
_entity_poly.pdbx_seq_one_letter_code
_entity_poly.pdbx_strand_id
1 'polypeptide(L)'
;MNKPVAPTKTQAIAGQNITLAIGKRYLATRPMGGKPGQRYVLSIVEHHTCHHSVNAPPVVQLEPMGYDEANNFLTAFNNGKTSFEGRVWQ
;
A
#
# COMPACT_ATOMS: atom_id res chain seq x y z
N MET A 1 -14.81 -6.55 -25.59
CA MET A 1 -13.45 -5.96 -25.60
C MET A 1 -12.73 -6.40 -24.34
N ASN A 2 -11.80 -7.36 -24.44
CA ASN A 2 -10.97 -7.78 -23.31
C ASN A 2 -9.93 -6.69 -23.06
N LYS A 3 -10.07 -5.90 -22.00
CA LYS A 3 -9.02 -4.98 -21.56
C LYS A 3 -7.78 -5.82 -21.24
N PRO A 4 -6.58 -5.47 -21.74
CA PRO A 4 -5.37 -6.17 -21.36
C PRO A 4 -5.22 -6.08 -19.84
N VAL A 5 -5.16 -7.24 -19.17
CA VAL A 5 -4.87 -7.32 -17.74
C VAL A 5 -3.43 -6.84 -17.58
N ALA A 6 -3.23 -5.73 -16.86
CA ALA A 6 -1.89 -5.25 -16.59
C ALA A 6 -1.08 -6.35 -15.87
N PRO A 7 0.18 -6.61 -16.27
CA PRO A 7 0.99 -7.63 -15.63
C PRO A 7 1.15 -7.31 -14.14
N THR A 8 0.99 -8.30 -13.28
CA THR A 8 1.16 -8.18 -11.83
C THR A 8 2.46 -8.83 -11.38
N LYS A 9 2.97 -8.35 -10.24
CA LYS A 9 4.17 -8.89 -9.60
C LYS A 9 3.95 -9.02 -8.12
N THR A 10 4.39 -10.13 -7.55
CA THR A 10 4.39 -10.38 -6.12
C THR A 10 5.77 -10.08 -5.54
N GLN A 11 5.83 -9.32 -4.43
CA GLN A 11 7.06 -9.13 -3.66
C GLN A 11 6.76 -9.25 -2.17
N ALA A 12 7.72 -9.78 -1.42
CA ALA A 12 7.65 -9.79 0.04
C ALA A 12 8.07 -8.42 0.59
N ILE A 13 7.19 -7.77 1.35
CA ILE A 13 7.46 -6.50 2.05
C ILE A 13 7.07 -6.68 3.52
N ALA A 14 8.04 -6.50 4.41
CA ALA A 14 7.85 -6.66 5.86
C ALA A 14 7.12 -7.98 6.23
N GLY A 15 7.49 -9.08 5.57
CA GLY A 15 6.90 -10.41 5.80
C GLY A 15 5.57 -10.68 5.09
N GLN A 16 4.98 -9.68 4.41
CA GLN A 16 3.73 -9.82 3.66
C GLN A 16 3.99 -10.00 2.16
N ASN A 17 3.32 -10.96 1.53
CA ASN A 17 3.36 -11.15 0.08
C ASN A 17 2.36 -10.20 -0.59
N ILE A 18 2.88 -9.19 -1.28
CA ILE A 18 2.08 -8.14 -1.91
C ILE A 18 2.09 -8.29 -3.42
N THR A 19 0.91 -8.47 -4.01
CA THR A 19 0.72 -8.56 -5.47
C THR A 19 0.11 -7.27 -5.99
N LEU A 20 0.85 -6.55 -6.83
CA LEU A 20 0.41 -5.28 -7.42
C LEU A 20 0.71 -5.26 -8.92
N ALA A 21 -0.01 -4.40 -9.66
CA ALA A 21 0.23 -4.24 -11.10
C ALA A 21 1.51 -3.43 -11.34
N ILE A 22 2.31 -3.88 -12.30
CA ILE A 22 3.55 -3.23 -12.71
C ILE A 22 3.24 -1.90 -13.42
N GLY A 23 4.11 -0.92 -13.24
CA GLY A 23 4.02 0.41 -13.86
C GLY A 23 3.12 1.40 -13.12
N LYS A 24 2.49 0.98 -12.01
CA LYS A 24 1.65 1.83 -11.17
C LYS A 24 2.38 2.28 -9.91
N ARG A 25 1.95 3.43 -9.38
CA ARG A 25 2.44 3.97 -8.11
C ARG A 25 1.44 3.65 -7.02
N TYR A 26 1.93 3.17 -5.88
CA TYR A 26 1.10 2.77 -4.76
C TYR A 26 1.57 3.42 -3.47
N LEU A 27 0.63 3.61 -2.55
CA LEU A 27 0.90 4.12 -1.21
C LEU A 27 0.19 3.25 -0.18
N ALA A 28 0.89 2.89 0.88
CA ALA A 28 0.30 2.23 2.03
C ALA A 28 -0.21 3.29 3.02
N THR A 29 -1.48 3.17 3.42
CA THR A 29 -2.14 4.05 4.38
C THR A 29 -2.63 3.25 5.59
N ARG A 30 -2.74 3.94 6.72
CA ARG A 30 -3.44 3.46 7.92
C ARG A 30 -4.70 4.30 8.15
N PRO A 31 -5.75 3.74 8.79
CA PRO A 31 -6.90 4.52 9.22
C PRO A 31 -6.47 5.69 10.10
N MET A 32 -7.09 6.87 9.92
CA MET A 32 -6.90 7.97 10.85
C MET A 32 -7.63 7.68 12.16
N GLY A 33 -6.90 7.75 13.27
CA GLY A 33 -7.43 7.43 14.60
C GLY A 33 -7.03 6.03 15.05
N GLY A 34 -6.44 5.95 16.24
CA GLY A 34 -5.98 4.70 16.84
C GLY A 34 -5.99 4.79 18.34
N LYS A 35 -6.60 3.81 19.00
CA LYS A 35 -6.48 3.65 20.46
C LYS A 35 -5.24 2.80 20.79
N PRO A 36 -4.58 3.03 21.93
CA PRO A 36 -3.56 2.10 22.43
C PRO A 36 -4.13 0.68 22.48
N GLY A 37 -3.43 -0.29 21.87
CA GLY A 37 -3.86 -1.69 21.78
C GLY A 37 -4.79 -2.04 20.60
N GLN A 38 -5.17 -1.09 19.76
CA GLN A 38 -5.96 -1.36 18.55
C GLN A 38 -5.08 -1.97 17.44
N ARG A 39 -5.59 -3.00 16.76
CA ARG A 39 -4.99 -3.52 15.53
C ARG A 39 -5.46 -2.69 14.34
N TYR A 40 -4.54 -2.37 13.43
CA TYR A 40 -4.78 -1.50 12.28
C TYR A 40 -4.86 -2.33 11.01
N VAL A 41 -5.95 -2.18 10.26
CA VAL A 41 -6.07 -2.70 8.90
C VAL A 41 -5.36 -1.70 7.98
N LEU A 42 -4.20 -2.08 7.46
CA LEU A 42 -3.50 -1.27 6.48
C LEU A 42 -4.10 -1.45 5.09
N SER A 43 -4.13 -0.37 4.32
CA SER A 43 -4.64 -0.36 2.96
C SER A 43 -3.55 0.09 1.99
N ILE A 44 -3.40 -0.59 0.87
CA ILE A 44 -2.57 -0.15 -0.25
C ILE A 44 -3.50 0.45 -1.29
N VAL A 45 -3.29 1.72 -1.62
CA VAL A 45 -4.07 2.48 -2.59
C VAL A 45 -3.20 2.84 -3.79
N GLU A 46 -3.81 2.94 -4.97
CA GLU A 46 -3.13 3.51 -6.14
C GLU A 46 -2.94 5.02 -5.92
N HIS A 47 -1.70 5.47 -6.02
CA HIS A 47 -1.37 6.88 -5.85
C HIS A 47 -1.56 7.62 -7.18
N HIS A 48 -2.67 8.34 -7.29
CA HIS A 48 -2.97 9.19 -8.44
C HIS A 48 -2.39 10.59 -8.23
N THR A 49 -1.55 11.05 -9.15
CA THR A 49 -0.91 12.38 -9.10
C THR A 49 -1.88 13.55 -9.27
N CYS A 50 -3.14 13.30 -9.69
CA CYS A 50 -4.07 14.34 -10.12
C CYS A 50 -5.26 14.61 -9.17
N HIS A 51 -5.49 13.79 -8.14
CA HIS A 51 -6.63 13.98 -7.23
C HIS A 51 -6.24 13.67 -5.78
N HIS A 52 -5.88 14.72 -5.04
CA HIS A 52 -5.53 14.65 -3.62
C HIS A 52 -6.75 14.43 -2.70
N SER A 53 -7.98 14.49 -3.23
CA SER A 53 -9.20 14.64 -2.45
C SER A 53 -10.04 13.37 -2.29
N VAL A 54 -9.66 12.25 -2.89
CA VAL A 54 -10.39 10.99 -2.73
C VAL A 54 -9.36 9.89 -2.48
N ASN A 55 -9.38 9.31 -1.28
CA ASN A 55 -8.68 8.06 -1.03
C ASN A 55 -9.17 7.06 -2.08
N ALA A 56 -8.33 6.71 -3.06
CA ALA A 56 -8.66 5.69 -4.02
C ALA A 56 -9.07 4.42 -3.26
N PRO A 57 -10.03 3.62 -3.78
CA PRO A 57 -10.41 2.39 -3.12
C PRO A 57 -9.17 1.52 -2.89
N PRO A 58 -9.08 0.83 -1.74
CA PRO A 58 -7.94 -0.03 -1.44
C PRO A 58 -7.82 -1.12 -2.51
N VAL A 59 -6.64 -1.23 -3.10
CA VAL A 59 -6.27 -2.30 -4.03
C VAL A 59 -5.93 -3.57 -3.26
N VAL A 60 -5.32 -3.41 -2.08
CA VAL A 60 -5.04 -4.49 -1.13
C VAL A 60 -5.40 -4.01 0.26
N GLN A 61 -6.07 -4.88 1.03
CA GLN A 61 -6.22 -4.72 2.47
C GLN A 61 -5.41 -5.81 3.16
N LEU A 62 -4.60 -5.42 4.14
CA LEU A 62 -3.80 -6.34 4.91
C LEU A 62 -4.53 -6.75 6.18
N GLU A 63 -4.14 -7.91 6.71
CA GLU A 63 -4.62 -8.37 8.01
C GLU A 63 -4.36 -7.31 9.10
N PRO A 64 -5.28 -7.17 10.08
CA PRO A 64 -5.08 -6.25 11.18
C PRO A 64 -3.76 -6.54 11.91
N MET A 65 -2.88 -5.55 12.02
CA MET A 65 -1.57 -5.69 12.67
C MET A 65 -1.37 -4.69 13.80
N GLY A 66 -0.42 -4.96 14.69
CA GLY A 66 -0.10 -4.07 15.81
C GLY A 66 0.43 -2.71 15.32
N TYR A 67 0.49 -1.72 16.21
CA TYR A 67 1.00 -0.39 15.87
C TYR A 67 2.43 -0.44 15.30
N ASP A 68 3.32 -1.21 15.94
CA ASP A 68 4.72 -1.31 15.52
C ASP A 68 4.88 -2.07 14.21
N GLU A 69 4.14 -3.18 14.04
CA GLU A 69 4.10 -3.93 12.77
C GLU A 69 3.56 -3.05 11.64
N ALA A 70 2.51 -2.26 11.90
CA ALA A 70 1.93 -1.34 10.95
C ALA A 70 2.92 -0.26 10.52
N ASN A 71 3.61 0.36 11.47
CA ASN A 71 4.62 1.39 11.15
C ASN A 71 5.81 0.78 10.40
N ASN A 72 6.27 -0.41 10.79
CA ASN A 72 7.34 -1.10 10.07
C ASN A 72 6.94 -1.39 8.63
N PHE A 73 5.73 -1.88 8.39
CA PHE A 73 5.21 -2.08 7.03
C PHE A 73 5.12 -0.76 6.26
N LEU A 74 4.54 0.29 6.84
CA LEU A 74 4.41 1.60 6.21
C LEU A 74 5.77 2.17 5.82
N THR A 75 6.77 2.07 6.69
CA THR A 75 8.15 2.48 6.40
C THR A 75 8.76 1.63 5.29
N ALA A 76 8.66 0.30 5.36
CA ALA A 76 9.21 -0.59 4.35
C ALA A 76 8.55 -0.41 2.96
N PHE A 77 7.25 -0.10 2.93
CA PHE A 77 6.49 0.08 1.71
C PHE A 77 6.68 1.48 1.12
N ASN A 78 6.44 2.55 1.90
CA ASN A 78 6.44 3.93 1.42
C ASN A 78 7.85 4.55 1.32
N ASN A 79 8.78 4.19 2.21
CA ASN A 79 10.14 4.77 2.27
C ASN A 79 11.21 3.83 1.67
N GLY A 80 10.81 2.79 0.94
CA GLY A 80 11.73 1.92 0.20
C GLY A 80 12.53 2.69 -0.85
N LYS A 81 13.45 2.00 -1.55
CA LYS A 81 14.46 2.57 -2.49
C LYS A 81 13.93 3.47 -3.63
N THR A 82 12.62 3.72 -3.74
CA THR A 82 11.96 4.58 -4.71
C THR A 82 10.83 5.43 -4.09
N SER A 83 11.19 6.66 -3.71
CA SER A 83 10.41 7.91 -3.68
C SER A 83 9.62 8.34 -2.42
N PHE A 84 9.66 9.66 -2.18
CA PHE A 84 9.02 10.44 -1.11
C PHE A 84 7.47 10.46 -1.16
N GLU A 85 6.83 9.80 -2.15
CA GLU A 85 5.35 9.75 -2.27
C GLU A 85 4.85 8.35 -2.74
N GLY A 86 5.53 7.28 -2.33
CA GLY A 86 5.07 5.91 -2.55
C GLY A 86 5.82 5.15 -3.66
N ARG A 87 5.68 3.83 -3.63
CA ARG A 87 6.51 2.90 -4.41
C ARG A 87 5.92 2.69 -5.81
N VAL A 88 6.75 2.87 -6.83
CA VAL A 88 6.45 2.44 -8.21
C VAL A 88 6.76 0.94 -8.32
N TRP A 89 5.79 0.15 -8.77
CA TRP A 89 5.98 -1.29 -8.89
C TRP A 89 6.62 -1.64 -10.24
N GLN A 90 7.81 -2.27 -10.20
CA GLN A 90 8.58 -2.77 -11.35
C GLN A 90 8.96 -4.22 -11.10
#